data_AF-A0A914G1L3-F1
#
_entry.id   AF-A0A914G1L3-F1
#
_cell.length_a   1.000
_cell.length_b   1.000
_cell.length_c   1.000
_cell.angle_alpha   90.00
_cell.angle_beta   90.00
_cell.angle_gamma   90.00
#
_symmetry.space_group_name_H-M   'P 1'
#
loop_
_entity.id
_entity.type
_entity.pdbx_description
1 polymer ?
#
loop_
_entity_poly.entity_id
_entity_poly.type
_entity_poly.pdbx_seq_one_letter_code
_entity_poly.pdbx_strand_id
1 'polypeptide(L)'
;AKAHHELLTVAKDWLQSENESTRVIGYKVTAELCRGLPAIFYSKIEQFLPLMAQQFGELSTTEFSENVVLALFETMTLLCQLVPTAFLGSFISMEKEHAILEKLNEFLQCVLSKPVQFSASGFLGQLLSTLKNEETSKFHKKLQKLFESSVGWSKLCYSLCFQLKGKSLTEATVDQLIKNLVFLSSQISDAEEFGSFCQRIANVCSAEVALYSTESLRRKGIFKLTAACALQSTEERTKLLTQRMLPSLHREMLGKSSADKEDLQNLASEVGEILKKQIGAKEYAIILIECSKKANEKTAKRKEEAATLAVTNPQVAAQAKRRRHEKKAENRKRKLDELKPYRIAKRKARTDIRQKMDDADANFFDDDEEEVEE
;
A
#
# COMPACT_ATOMS: atom_id res chain seq x y z
N ALA A 1 -37.45 21.05 -9.28
CA ALA A 1 -37.64 19.97 -10.28
C ALA A 1 -36.99 20.31 -11.62
N LYS A 2 -37.41 21.39 -12.32
CA LYS A 2 -36.85 21.79 -13.63
C LYS A 2 -35.34 22.03 -13.62
N ALA A 3 -34.84 22.82 -12.66
CA ALA A 3 -33.40 23.10 -12.52
C ALA A 3 -32.55 21.84 -12.26
N HIS A 4 -33.06 20.86 -11.51
CA HIS A 4 -32.34 19.60 -11.28
C HIS A 4 -32.27 18.75 -12.55
N HIS A 5 -33.33 18.77 -13.36
CA HIS A 5 -33.36 18.05 -14.62
C HIS A 5 -32.38 18.67 -15.63
N GLU A 6 -32.34 20.00 -15.72
CA GLU A 6 -31.38 20.74 -16.55
C GLU A 6 -29.93 20.44 -16.13
N LEU A 7 -29.63 20.45 -14.82
CA LEU A 7 -28.31 20.11 -14.31
C LEU A 7 -27.89 18.66 -14.61
N LEU A 8 -28.83 17.70 -14.56
CA LEU A 8 -28.55 16.31 -14.94
C LEU A 8 -28.23 16.17 -16.43
N THR A 9 -28.96 16.88 -17.29
CA THR A 9 -28.68 16.90 -18.73
C THR A 9 -27.31 17.50 -19.00
N VAL A 10 -26.99 18.66 -18.40
CA VAL A 10 -25.68 19.30 -18.55
C VAL A 10 -24.55 18.42 -18.03
N ALA A 11 -24.73 17.77 -16.89
CA ALA A 11 -23.74 16.83 -16.35
C ALA A 11 -23.49 15.66 -17.31
N LYS A 12 -24.55 15.13 -17.94
CA LYS A 12 -24.44 14.08 -18.95
C LYS A 12 -23.65 14.54 -20.18
N ASP A 13 -23.97 15.72 -20.72
CA ASP A 13 -23.28 16.28 -21.87
C ASP A 13 -21.79 16.51 -21.57
N TRP A 14 -21.46 16.97 -20.36
CA TRP A 14 -20.08 17.16 -19.93
C TRP A 14 -19.31 15.85 -19.79
N LEU A 15 -19.94 14.75 -19.37
CA LEU A 15 -19.30 13.43 -19.33
C LEU A 15 -18.91 12.91 -20.72
N GLN A 16 -19.61 13.35 -21.76
CA GLN A 16 -19.36 12.96 -23.16
C GLN A 16 -18.44 13.93 -23.91
N SER A 17 -17.99 15.01 -23.25
CA SER A 17 -17.14 16.01 -23.88
C SER A 17 -15.77 15.44 -24.27
N GLU A 18 -15.24 15.84 -25.42
CA GLU A 18 -13.86 15.53 -25.81
C GLU A 18 -12.83 16.24 -24.92
N ASN A 19 -13.21 17.35 -24.29
CA ASN A 19 -12.34 18.11 -23.39
C ASN A 19 -12.26 17.45 -22.01
N GLU A 20 -11.05 17.06 -21.60
CA GLU A 20 -10.80 16.40 -20.31
C GLU A 20 -11.24 17.23 -19.11
N SER A 21 -11.01 18.54 -19.14
CA SER A 21 -11.39 19.44 -18.04
C SER A 21 -12.91 19.50 -17.89
N THR A 22 -13.63 19.52 -19.01
CA THR A 22 -15.09 19.45 -19.04
C THR A 22 -15.57 18.11 -18.48
N ARG A 23 -14.94 16.98 -18.84
CA ARG A 23 -15.28 15.67 -18.25
C ARG A 23 -15.06 15.63 -16.75
N VAL A 24 -13.94 16.17 -16.25
CA VAL A 24 -13.66 16.27 -14.80
C VAL A 24 -14.77 17.05 -14.08
N ILE A 25 -15.24 18.16 -14.65
CA ILE A 25 -16.36 18.93 -14.09
C ILE A 25 -17.63 18.09 -14.12
N GLY A 26 -17.92 17.40 -15.24
CA GLY A 26 -19.06 16.47 -15.36
C GLY A 26 -19.07 15.41 -14.25
N TYR A 27 -17.94 14.76 -13.98
CA TYR A 27 -17.78 13.81 -12.88
C TYR A 27 -18.08 14.44 -11.53
N LYS A 28 -17.43 15.57 -11.21
CA LYS A 28 -17.61 16.27 -9.93
C LYS A 28 -19.05 16.72 -9.72
N VAL A 29 -19.69 17.27 -10.75
CA VAL A 29 -21.10 17.70 -10.67
C VAL A 29 -22.03 16.50 -10.51
N THR A 30 -21.77 15.39 -11.22
CA THR A 30 -22.52 14.14 -11.01
C THR A 30 -22.39 13.64 -9.56
N ALA A 31 -21.17 13.69 -9.00
CA ALA A 31 -20.91 13.33 -7.63
C ALA A 31 -21.66 14.21 -6.61
N GLU A 32 -21.59 15.54 -6.76
CA GLU A 32 -22.30 16.47 -5.85
C GLU A 32 -23.82 16.34 -5.96
N LEU A 33 -24.35 16.19 -7.18
CA LEU A 33 -25.78 15.98 -7.37
C LEU A 33 -26.25 14.68 -6.71
N CYS A 34 -25.45 13.60 -6.76
CA CYS A 34 -25.78 12.37 -6.06
C CYS A 34 -25.75 12.55 -4.53
N ARG A 35 -24.78 13.29 -3.98
CA ARG A 35 -24.75 13.62 -2.53
C ARG A 35 -25.97 14.41 -2.09
N GLY A 36 -26.33 15.45 -2.84
CA GLY A 36 -27.45 16.30 -2.50
C GLY A 36 -28.82 15.64 -2.72
N LEU A 37 -28.93 14.77 -3.73
CA LEU A 37 -30.22 14.23 -4.19
C LEU A 37 -30.13 12.72 -4.56
N PRO A 38 -29.82 11.81 -3.61
CA PRO A 38 -29.64 10.38 -3.90
C PRO A 38 -30.87 9.72 -4.54
N ALA A 39 -32.08 10.09 -4.09
CA ALA A 39 -33.34 9.53 -4.59
C ALA A 39 -33.56 9.77 -6.09
N ILE A 40 -33.09 10.91 -6.61
CA ILE A 40 -33.20 11.22 -8.05
C ILE A 40 -32.25 10.31 -8.83
N PHE A 41 -31.01 10.15 -8.34
CA PHE A 41 -30.00 9.30 -8.96
C PHE A 41 -30.39 7.83 -8.99
N TYR A 42 -31.14 7.35 -8.00
CA TYR A 42 -31.66 5.98 -7.98
C TYR A 42 -32.41 5.62 -9.29
N SER A 43 -33.17 6.57 -9.84
CA SER A 43 -33.94 6.39 -11.09
C SER A 43 -33.18 6.73 -12.37
N LYS A 44 -31.98 7.33 -12.26
CA LYS A 44 -31.24 7.89 -13.40
C LYS A 44 -29.87 7.27 -13.62
N ILE A 45 -29.40 6.41 -12.71
CA ILE A 45 -28.06 5.83 -12.78
C ILE A 45 -27.77 5.11 -14.11
N GLU A 46 -28.78 4.48 -14.71
CA GLU A 46 -28.69 3.79 -16.00
C GLU A 46 -28.34 4.74 -17.17
N GLN A 47 -28.51 6.05 -16.99
CA GLN A 47 -28.16 7.06 -18.00
C GLN A 47 -26.71 7.55 -17.88
N PHE A 48 -26.11 7.40 -16.70
CA PHE A 48 -24.79 7.93 -16.37
C PHE A 48 -23.73 6.82 -16.38
N LEU A 49 -24.03 5.67 -15.78
CA LEU A 49 -23.06 4.60 -15.61
C LEU A 49 -22.50 4.06 -16.93
N PRO A 50 -23.30 3.88 -18.01
CA PRO A 50 -22.76 3.52 -19.33
C PRO A 50 -21.75 4.50 -19.90
N LEU A 51 -21.94 5.80 -19.67
CA LEU A 51 -20.99 6.83 -20.13
C LEU A 51 -19.67 6.72 -19.38
N MET A 52 -19.74 6.53 -18.06
CA MET A 52 -18.54 6.33 -17.24
C MET A 52 -17.81 5.03 -17.61
N ALA A 53 -18.54 3.95 -17.87
CA ALA A 53 -17.99 2.67 -18.30
C ALA A 53 -17.33 2.72 -19.67
N GLN A 54 -17.90 3.47 -20.62
CA GLN A 54 -17.27 3.71 -21.90
C GLN A 54 -15.89 4.35 -21.72
N GLN A 55 -15.83 5.40 -20.89
CA GLN A 55 -14.57 6.07 -20.57
C GLN A 55 -13.56 5.11 -19.92
N PHE A 56 -13.99 4.22 -19.01
CA PHE A 56 -13.12 3.17 -18.47
C PHE A 56 -12.46 2.30 -19.54
N GLY A 57 -13.22 1.92 -20.57
CA GLY A 57 -12.70 1.08 -21.65
C GLY A 57 -11.62 1.77 -22.49
N GLU A 58 -11.64 3.09 -22.57
CA GLU A 58 -10.71 3.91 -23.35
C GLU A 58 -9.43 4.27 -22.57
N LEU A 59 -9.42 4.07 -21.25
CA LEU A 59 -8.27 4.42 -20.40
C LEU A 59 -7.06 3.51 -20.65
N SER A 60 -5.91 4.14 -20.89
CA SER A 60 -4.60 3.51 -20.84
C SER A 60 -3.98 3.66 -19.44
N THR A 61 -3.22 2.66 -18.99
CA THR A 61 -2.44 2.74 -17.75
C THR A 61 -1.04 3.31 -17.95
N THR A 62 -0.62 3.53 -19.20
CA THR A 62 0.67 4.14 -19.55
C THR A 62 0.55 5.62 -19.87
N GLU A 63 -0.59 6.05 -20.41
CA GLU A 63 -0.85 7.44 -20.82
C GLU A 63 -2.28 7.81 -20.40
N PHE A 64 -2.42 8.61 -19.35
CA PHE A 64 -3.71 9.06 -18.86
C PHE A 64 -3.60 10.41 -18.16
N SER A 65 -4.73 11.11 -18.12
CA SER A 65 -4.91 12.30 -17.32
C SER A 65 -5.26 11.92 -15.88
N GLU A 66 -4.34 12.16 -14.93
CA GLU A 66 -4.53 11.79 -13.53
C GLU A 66 -5.83 12.37 -12.95
N ASN A 67 -6.15 13.63 -13.27
CA ASN A 67 -7.36 14.30 -12.81
C ASN A 67 -8.65 13.61 -13.31
N VAL A 68 -8.66 13.14 -14.56
CA VAL A 68 -9.81 12.43 -15.13
C VAL A 68 -10.01 11.09 -14.44
N VAL A 69 -8.94 10.31 -14.28
CA VAL A 69 -9.00 8.98 -13.66
C VAL A 69 -9.40 9.08 -12.18
N LEU A 70 -8.86 10.05 -11.45
CA LEU A 70 -9.24 10.31 -10.07
C LEU A 70 -10.72 10.68 -9.95
N ALA A 71 -11.18 11.66 -10.74
CA ALA A 71 -12.58 12.10 -10.71
C ALA A 71 -13.55 10.97 -11.08
N LEU A 72 -13.19 10.12 -12.04
CA LEU A 72 -13.96 8.95 -12.44
C LEU A 72 -14.07 7.93 -11.29
N PHE A 73 -12.95 7.50 -10.69
CA PHE A 73 -12.98 6.54 -9.59
C PHE A 73 -13.70 7.09 -8.36
N GLU A 74 -13.48 8.36 -8.00
CA GLU A 74 -14.15 9.01 -6.87
C GLU A 74 -15.67 9.08 -7.10
N THR A 75 -16.10 9.43 -8.30
CA THR A 75 -17.52 9.49 -8.65
C THR A 75 -18.16 8.10 -8.62
N MET A 76 -17.50 7.09 -9.19
CA MET A 76 -17.99 5.70 -9.16
C MET A 76 -18.08 5.14 -7.74
N THR A 77 -17.08 5.44 -6.91
CA THR A 77 -17.07 5.08 -5.48
C THR A 77 -18.27 5.70 -4.78
N LEU A 78 -18.48 6.99 -4.97
CA LEU A 78 -19.58 7.72 -4.35
C LEU A 78 -20.95 7.23 -4.80
N LEU A 79 -21.15 6.99 -6.10
CA LEU A 79 -22.40 6.41 -6.63
C LEU A 79 -22.65 5.02 -6.03
N CYS A 80 -21.63 4.17 -5.98
CA CYS A 80 -21.72 2.85 -5.37
C CYS A 80 -22.02 2.92 -3.86
N GLN A 81 -21.57 3.97 -3.17
CA GLN A 81 -21.83 4.18 -1.75
C GLN A 81 -23.24 4.71 -1.46
N LEU A 82 -23.71 5.70 -2.22
CA LEU A 82 -24.96 6.42 -1.92
C LEU A 82 -26.20 5.77 -2.51
N VAL A 83 -26.07 5.07 -3.64
CA VAL A 83 -27.18 4.38 -4.31
C VAL A 83 -26.79 2.95 -4.70
N PRO A 84 -26.33 2.11 -3.72
CA PRO A 84 -25.69 0.83 -3.99
C PRO A 84 -26.57 -0.14 -4.78
N THR A 85 -27.86 -0.23 -4.46
CA THR A 85 -28.80 -1.13 -5.14
C THR A 85 -29.02 -0.75 -6.61
N ALA A 86 -29.19 0.53 -6.90
CA ALA A 86 -29.37 1.02 -8.27
C ALA A 86 -28.05 0.92 -9.05
N PHE A 87 -26.93 1.28 -8.41
CA PHE A 87 -25.59 1.17 -9.00
C PHE A 87 -25.30 -0.27 -9.40
N LEU A 88 -25.46 -1.24 -8.50
CA LEU A 88 -25.18 -2.65 -8.81
C LEU A 88 -26.14 -3.23 -9.84
N GLY A 89 -27.42 -2.86 -9.78
CA GLY A 89 -28.41 -3.28 -10.78
C GLY A 89 -28.00 -2.86 -12.18
N SER A 90 -27.54 -1.62 -12.34
CA SER A 90 -27.02 -1.12 -13.61
C SER A 90 -25.67 -1.74 -13.96
N PHE A 91 -24.69 -1.72 -13.04
CA PHE A 91 -23.31 -2.19 -13.24
C PHE A 91 -23.24 -3.64 -13.71
N ILE A 92 -24.01 -4.52 -13.07
CA ILE A 92 -24.00 -5.96 -13.33
C ILE A 92 -24.82 -6.33 -14.59
N SER A 93 -25.56 -5.37 -15.16
CA SER A 93 -26.35 -5.55 -16.37
C SER A 93 -25.72 -4.90 -17.60
N MET A 94 -24.56 -4.26 -17.44
CA MET A 94 -23.81 -3.69 -18.56
C MET A 94 -23.21 -4.80 -19.41
N GLU A 95 -22.81 -4.50 -20.65
CA GLU A 95 -22.09 -5.46 -21.52
C GLU A 95 -20.57 -5.47 -21.29
N LYS A 96 -20.04 -4.43 -20.63
CA LYS A 96 -18.59 -4.18 -20.45
C LYS A 96 -18.15 -4.29 -18.98
N GLU A 97 -18.95 -4.90 -18.13
CA GLU A 97 -18.70 -5.04 -16.69
C GLU A 97 -17.38 -5.78 -16.39
N HIS A 98 -17.04 -6.79 -17.18
CA HIS A 98 -15.77 -7.51 -17.09
C HIS A 98 -14.57 -6.59 -17.36
N ALA A 99 -14.64 -5.82 -18.45
CA ALA A 99 -13.56 -4.91 -18.86
C ALA A 99 -13.30 -3.82 -17.80
N ILE A 100 -14.34 -3.34 -17.09
CA ILE A 100 -14.18 -2.38 -16.01
C ILE A 100 -13.36 -2.99 -14.85
N LEU A 101 -13.65 -4.24 -14.46
CA LEU A 101 -12.92 -4.90 -13.37
C LEU A 101 -11.47 -5.22 -13.75
N GLU A 102 -11.23 -5.62 -15.00
CA GLU A 102 -9.86 -5.81 -15.51
C GLU A 102 -9.08 -4.50 -15.48
N LYS A 103 -9.68 -3.42 -15.99
CA LYS A 103 -9.07 -2.08 -15.98
C LYS A 103 -8.83 -1.56 -14.57
N LEU A 104 -9.79 -1.76 -13.66
CA LEU A 104 -9.62 -1.47 -12.24
C LEU A 104 -8.38 -2.20 -11.69
N ASN A 105 -8.21 -3.49 -12.00
CA ASN A 105 -7.05 -4.25 -11.56
C ASN A 105 -5.71 -3.74 -12.15
N GLU A 106 -5.70 -3.24 -13.39
CA GLU A 106 -4.54 -2.57 -13.95
C GLU A 106 -4.19 -1.29 -13.16
N PHE A 107 -5.19 -0.45 -12.85
CA PHE A 107 -4.99 0.78 -12.09
C PHE A 107 -4.59 0.55 -10.63
N LEU A 108 -4.99 -0.57 -10.01
CA LEU A 108 -4.46 -0.99 -8.72
C LEU A 108 -2.93 -1.19 -8.75
N GLN A 109 -2.34 -1.45 -9.92
CA GLN A 109 -0.90 -1.60 -10.08
C GLN A 109 -0.24 -0.43 -10.80
N CYS A 110 -0.96 0.68 -11.03
CA CYS A 110 -0.47 1.84 -11.78
C CYS A 110 0.78 2.45 -11.13
N VAL A 111 1.95 2.26 -11.74
CA VAL A 111 3.23 2.72 -11.15
C VAL A 111 3.38 4.24 -11.25
N LEU A 112 2.67 4.86 -12.19
CA LEU A 112 2.79 6.29 -12.52
C LEU A 112 2.19 7.20 -11.45
N SER A 113 1.13 6.78 -10.75
CA SER A 113 0.41 7.63 -9.82
C SER A 113 -0.08 6.91 -8.57
N LYS A 114 0.41 7.34 -7.40
CA LYS A 114 -0.04 6.84 -6.09
C LYS A 114 -1.47 7.28 -5.73
N PRO A 115 -1.88 8.52 -6.00
CA PRO A 115 -3.28 8.92 -5.86
C PRO A 115 -4.23 8.00 -6.63
N VAL A 116 -3.90 7.64 -7.88
CA VAL A 116 -4.74 6.75 -8.69
C VAL A 116 -4.80 5.34 -8.10
N GLN A 117 -3.67 4.78 -7.65
CA GLN A 117 -3.65 3.49 -6.95
C GLN A 117 -4.58 3.47 -5.72
N PHE A 118 -4.57 4.56 -4.96
CA PHE A 118 -5.41 4.74 -3.78
C PHE A 118 -6.89 4.89 -4.14
N SER A 119 -7.22 5.72 -5.12
CA SER A 119 -8.60 5.93 -5.58
C SER A 119 -9.20 4.64 -6.16
N ALA A 120 -8.44 3.90 -6.97
CA ALA A 120 -8.81 2.57 -7.45
C ALA A 120 -9.04 1.59 -6.28
N SER A 121 -8.20 1.62 -5.24
CA SER A 121 -8.40 0.79 -4.04
C SER A 121 -9.63 1.18 -3.23
N GLY A 122 -9.96 2.47 -3.19
CA GLY A 122 -11.19 3.00 -2.61
C GLY A 122 -12.41 2.47 -3.33
N PHE A 123 -12.42 2.54 -4.67
CA PHE A 123 -13.52 2.01 -5.49
C PHE A 123 -13.68 0.50 -5.32
N LEU A 124 -12.58 -0.27 -5.37
CA LEU A 124 -12.61 -1.69 -5.08
C LEU A 124 -13.19 -1.95 -3.68
N GLY A 125 -12.72 -1.24 -2.66
CA GLY A 125 -13.21 -1.41 -1.29
C GLY A 125 -14.70 -1.15 -1.16
N GLN A 126 -15.21 -0.15 -1.87
CA GLN A 126 -16.63 0.15 -1.91
C GLN A 126 -17.42 -0.98 -2.58
N LEU A 127 -16.97 -1.52 -3.72
CA LEU A 127 -17.58 -2.69 -4.35
C LEU A 127 -17.62 -3.89 -3.40
N LEU A 128 -16.51 -4.19 -2.71
CA LEU A 128 -16.45 -5.30 -1.75
C LEU A 128 -17.37 -5.07 -0.54
N SER A 129 -17.55 -3.83 -0.09
CA SER A 129 -18.46 -3.53 1.01
C SER A 129 -19.91 -3.87 0.67
N THR A 130 -20.30 -3.73 -0.60
CA THR A 130 -21.65 -4.12 -1.06
C THR A 130 -21.90 -5.63 -0.99
N LEU A 131 -20.85 -6.46 -0.98
CA LEU A 131 -20.97 -7.92 -0.78
C LEU A 131 -21.27 -8.30 0.68
N LYS A 132 -21.17 -7.35 1.62
CA LYS A 132 -21.55 -7.54 3.02
C LYS A 132 -22.87 -6.86 3.38
N ASN A 133 -23.36 -5.94 2.55
CA ASN A 133 -24.57 -5.18 2.81
C ASN A 133 -25.82 -6.01 2.47
N GLU A 134 -26.77 -6.07 3.41
CA GLU A 134 -28.04 -6.80 3.27
C GLU A 134 -28.93 -6.23 2.16
N GLU A 135 -28.93 -4.90 1.97
CA GLU A 135 -29.73 -4.22 0.94
C GLU A 135 -29.36 -4.67 -0.48
N THR A 136 -28.11 -5.07 -0.68
CA THR A 136 -27.55 -5.53 -1.96
C THR A 136 -27.41 -7.05 -2.04
N SER A 137 -27.96 -7.79 -1.08
CA SER A 137 -27.87 -9.26 -0.99
C SER A 137 -28.27 -9.99 -2.27
N LYS A 138 -29.30 -9.51 -2.96
CA LYS A 138 -29.76 -10.06 -4.25
C LYS A 138 -28.68 -10.05 -5.35
N PHE A 139 -27.67 -9.19 -5.24
CA PHE A 139 -26.58 -9.07 -6.21
C PHE A 139 -25.32 -9.84 -5.83
N HIS A 140 -25.18 -10.28 -4.57
CA HIS A 140 -23.93 -10.84 -4.04
C HIS A 140 -23.36 -11.96 -4.90
N LYS A 141 -24.17 -12.98 -5.21
CA LYS A 141 -23.73 -14.13 -6.02
C LYS A 141 -23.27 -13.73 -7.42
N LYS A 142 -24.00 -12.81 -8.07
CA LYS A 142 -23.66 -12.37 -9.44
C LYS A 142 -22.38 -11.52 -9.43
N LEU A 143 -22.23 -10.63 -8.45
CA LEU A 143 -21.02 -9.83 -8.29
C LEU A 143 -19.79 -10.67 -7.91
N GLN A 144 -19.92 -11.65 -7.01
CA GLN A 144 -18.85 -12.59 -6.69
C GLN A 144 -18.38 -13.36 -7.92
N LYS A 145 -19.31 -13.95 -8.69
CA LYS A 145 -18.99 -14.65 -9.94
C LYS A 145 -18.32 -13.73 -10.95
N LEU A 146 -18.74 -12.47 -11.03
CA LEU A 146 -18.14 -11.48 -11.91
C LEU A 146 -16.68 -11.20 -11.52
N PHE A 147 -16.38 -10.98 -10.23
CA PHE A 147 -15.00 -10.82 -9.76
C PHE A 147 -14.12 -12.03 -10.07
N GLU A 148 -14.65 -13.23 -9.80
CA GLU A 148 -13.93 -14.50 -10.02
C GLU A 148 -13.61 -14.72 -11.50
N SER A 149 -14.58 -14.50 -12.38
CA SER A 149 -14.42 -14.69 -13.83
C SER A 149 -13.65 -13.59 -14.55
N SER A 150 -13.67 -12.34 -14.04
CA SER A 150 -12.97 -11.22 -14.69
C SER A 150 -11.50 -11.12 -14.29
N VAL A 151 -11.21 -11.26 -12.99
CA VAL A 151 -9.86 -10.97 -12.46
C VAL A 151 -9.35 -12.10 -11.57
N GLY A 152 -10.21 -12.65 -10.71
CA GLY A 152 -9.84 -13.63 -9.70
C GLY A 152 -9.37 -12.98 -8.38
N TRP A 153 -9.82 -13.55 -7.26
CA TRP A 153 -9.55 -13.03 -5.91
C TRP A 153 -8.05 -12.96 -5.60
N SER A 154 -7.31 -14.00 -5.96
CA SER A 154 -5.86 -14.09 -5.74
C SER A 154 -5.06 -13.05 -6.53
N LYS A 155 -5.52 -12.68 -7.73
CA LYS A 155 -4.92 -11.62 -8.54
C LYS A 155 -5.20 -10.24 -7.94
N LEU A 156 -6.39 -9.99 -7.40
CA LEU A 156 -6.65 -8.74 -6.66
C LEU A 156 -5.78 -8.63 -5.40
N CYS A 157 -5.63 -9.73 -4.64
CA CYS A 157 -4.71 -9.78 -3.50
C CYS A 157 -3.27 -9.44 -3.90
N TYR A 158 -2.82 -9.90 -5.08
CA TYR A 158 -1.51 -9.54 -5.63
C TYR A 158 -1.37 -8.03 -5.81
N SER A 159 -2.33 -7.42 -6.49
CA SER A 159 -2.33 -5.99 -6.82
C SER A 159 -2.28 -5.12 -5.57
N LEU A 160 -3.02 -5.48 -4.52
CA LEU A 160 -2.97 -4.75 -3.25
C LEU A 160 -1.66 -4.97 -2.48
N CYS A 161 -1.11 -6.20 -2.51
CA CYS A 161 0.22 -6.47 -1.94
C CYS A 161 1.34 -5.72 -2.69
N PHE A 162 1.18 -5.49 -4.00
CA PHE A 162 2.09 -4.66 -4.78
C PHE A 162 2.08 -3.21 -4.28
N GLN A 163 0.90 -2.63 -4.04
CA GLN A 163 0.80 -1.29 -3.47
C GLN A 163 1.47 -1.18 -2.10
N LEU A 164 1.29 -2.18 -1.22
CA LEU A 164 1.96 -2.21 0.09
C LEU A 164 3.49 -2.23 0.00
N LYS A 165 4.10 -2.61 -1.13
CA LYS A 165 5.56 -2.52 -1.33
C LYS A 165 6.02 -1.15 -1.83
N GLY A 166 5.10 -0.28 -2.22
CA GLY A 166 5.40 1.06 -2.73
C GLY A 166 6.13 1.93 -1.71
N LYS A 167 6.87 2.93 -2.21
CA LYS A 167 7.46 4.00 -1.39
C LYS A 167 6.36 4.95 -0.89
N SER A 168 6.58 5.59 0.25
CA SER A 168 5.73 6.65 0.80
C SER A 168 4.27 6.23 1.03
N LEU A 169 4.06 5.24 1.90
CA LEU A 169 2.70 4.85 2.31
C LEU A 169 2.19 5.76 3.43
N THR A 170 0.89 6.07 3.38
CA THR A 170 0.17 6.73 4.46
C THR A 170 -0.64 5.72 5.26
N GLU A 171 -1.02 6.07 6.48
CA GLU A 171 -1.90 5.23 7.31
C GLU A 171 -3.23 4.95 6.62
N ALA A 172 -3.85 5.96 6.01
CA ALA A 172 -5.09 5.82 5.27
C ALA A 172 -4.97 4.83 4.10
N THR A 173 -3.86 4.88 3.35
CA THR A 173 -3.59 3.91 2.29
C THR A 173 -3.46 2.50 2.85
N VAL A 174 -2.68 2.31 3.91
CA VAL A 174 -2.51 0.98 4.51
C VAL A 174 -3.84 0.45 5.03
N ASP A 175 -4.61 1.24 5.77
CA ASP A 175 -5.90 0.81 6.32
C ASP A 175 -6.89 0.41 5.23
N GLN A 176 -6.95 1.15 4.11
CA GLN A 176 -7.78 0.77 2.96
C GLN A 176 -7.35 -0.57 2.37
N LEU A 177 -6.04 -0.76 2.15
CA LEU A 177 -5.49 -1.99 1.59
C LEU A 177 -5.71 -3.18 2.52
N ILE A 178 -5.51 -3.01 3.83
CA ILE A 178 -5.73 -4.07 4.82
C ILE A 178 -7.21 -4.47 4.86
N LYS A 179 -8.15 -3.52 4.90
CA LYS A 179 -9.59 -3.81 4.87
C LYS A 179 -10.00 -4.63 3.64
N ASN A 180 -9.50 -4.22 2.47
CA ASN A 180 -9.76 -4.93 1.21
C ASN A 180 -9.15 -6.35 1.24
N LEU A 181 -7.89 -6.48 1.68
CA LEU A 181 -7.20 -7.77 1.77
C LEU A 181 -7.87 -8.74 2.75
N VAL A 182 -8.40 -8.26 3.89
CA VAL A 182 -9.17 -9.10 4.81
C VAL A 182 -10.34 -9.75 4.09
N PHE A 183 -11.13 -8.94 3.37
CA PHE A 183 -12.26 -9.46 2.61
C PHE A 183 -11.83 -10.42 1.48
N LEU A 184 -10.88 -10.00 0.64
CA LEU A 184 -10.45 -10.83 -0.49
C LEU A 184 -9.88 -12.16 -0.02
N SER A 185 -9.14 -12.18 1.09
CA SER A 185 -8.57 -13.41 1.65
C SER A 185 -9.65 -14.42 2.04
N SER A 186 -10.82 -13.97 2.50
CA SER A 186 -11.92 -14.88 2.87
C SER A 186 -12.62 -15.48 1.65
N GLN A 187 -12.48 -14.87 0.47
CA GLN A 187 -13.02 -15.39 -0.80
C GLN A 187 -12.11 -16.44 -1.46
N ILE A 188 -10.85 -16.57 -1.03
CA ILE A 188 -9.94 -17.60 -1.55
C ILE A 188 -10.32 -18.94 -0.92
N SER A 189 -10.86 -19.83 -1.76
CA SER A 189 -11.26 -21.18 -1.36
C SER A 189 -10.12 -22.19 -1.47
N ASP A 190 -9.26 -22.03 -2.47
CA ASP A 190 -8.15 -22.94 -2.73
C ASP A 190 -7.01 -22.76 -1.70
N ALA A 191 -6.52 -23.87 -1.16
CA ALA A 191 -5.52 -23.88 -0.10
C ALA A 191 -4.13 -23.46 -0.60
N GLU A 192 -3.77 -23.79 -1.84
CA GLU A 192 -2.50 -23.43 -2.45
C GLU A 192 -2.45 -21.93 -2.76
N GLU A 193 -3.53 -21.38 -3.32
CA GLU A 193 -3.71 -19.96 -3.53
C GLU A 193 -3.66 -19.18 -2.22
N PHE A 194 -4.34 -19.68 -1.18
CA PHE A 194 -4.30 -19.05 0.15
C PHE A 194 -2.89 -19.11 0.75
N GLY A 195 -2.17 -20.22 0.58
CA GLY A 195 -0.77 -20.35 0.98
C GLY A 195 0.14 -19.34 0.24
N SER A 196 -0.10 -19.14 -1.05
CA SER A 196 0.59 -18.16 -1.88
C SER A 196 0.31 -16.72 -1.43
N PHE A 197 -0.94 -16.42 -1.06
CA PHE A 197 -1.32 -15.14 -0.43
C PHE A 197 -0.57 -14.93 0.89
N CYS A 198 -0.56 -15.91 1.80
CA CYS A 198 0.16 -15.84 3.07
C CYS A 198 1.67 -15.58 2.87
N GLN A 199 2.28 -16.25 1.89
CA GLN A 199 3.69 -16.03 1.55
C GLN A 199 3.93 -14.61 1.01
N ARG A 200 2.99 -14.04 0.25
CA ARG A 200 3.11 -12.68 -0.30
C ARG A 200 3.09 -11.62 0.79
N ILE A 201 2.17 -11.68 1.74
CA ILE A 201 2.13 -10.73 2.86
C ILE A 201 3.38 -10.86 3.74
N ALA A 202 3.90 -12.08 3.97
CA ALA A 202 5.17 -12.29 4.66
C ALA A 202 6.37 -11.67 3.91
N ASN A 203 6.35 -11.72 2.57
CA ASN A 203 7.37 -11.10 1.73
C ASN A 203 7.31 -9.57 1.78
N VAL A 204 6.14 -8.96 1.98
CA VAL A 204 6.03 -7.50 2.19
C VAL A 204 6.74 -7.10 3.49
N CYS A 205 6.50 -7.81 4.59
CA CYS A 205 7.22 -7.57 5.86
C CYS A 205 8.74 -7.72 5.68
N SER A 206 9.17 -8.78 4.99
CA SER A 206 10.59 -9.04 4.74
C SER A 206 11.24 -7.96 3.88
N ALA A 207 10.53 -7.45 2.87
CA ALA A 207 10.98 -6.37 2.01
C ALA A 207 11.09 -5.03 2.78
N GLU A 208 10.13 -4.72 3.65
CA GLU A 208 10.20 -3.53 4.51
C GLU A 208 11.44 -3.57 5.41
N VAL A 209 11.69 -4.68 6.10
CA VAL A 209 12.87 -4.81 6.97
C VAL A 209 14.18 -4.65 6.19
N ALA A 210 14.22 -5.12 4.94
CA ALA A 210 15.41 -5.04 4.10
C ALA A 210 15.65 -3.63 3.52
N LEU A 211 14.59 -2.92 3.12
CA LEU A 211 14.68 -1.68 2.36
C LEU A 211 14.39 -0.43 3.21
N TYR A 212 13.53 -0.55 4.22
CA TYR A 212 12.96 0.55 5.00
C TYR A 212 12.99 0.22 6.51
N SER A 213 14.15 -0.15 7.05
CA SER A 213 14.28 -0.65 8.44
C SER A 213 13.86 0.33 9.54
N THR A 214 13.73 1.62 9.22
CA THR A 214 13.28 2.69 10.12
C THR A 214 11.78 2.93 10.04
N GLU A 215 11.08 2.30 9.12
CA GLU A 215 9.62 2.33 9.03
C GLU A 215 9.04 1.07 9.68
N SER A 216 7.80 1.16 10.17
CA SER A 216 7.07 0.06 10.83
C SER A 216 5.66 -0.14 10.25
N LEU A 217 5.19 0.80 9.42
CA LEU A 217 3.79 0.96 9.07
C LEU A 217 3.21 -0.26 8.33
N ARG A 218 3.94 -0.86 7.37
CA ARG A 218 3.42 -2.02 6.62
C ARG A 218 3.38 -3.24 7.53
N ARG A 219 4.42 -3.46 8.34
CA ARG A 219 4.42 -4.52 9.36
C ARG A 219 3.24 -4.38 10.33
N LYS A 220 2.99 -3.17 10.88
CA LYS A 220 1.81 -2.90 11.72
C LYS A 220 0.50 -3.27 11.01
N GLY A 221 0.32 -2.83 9.76
CA GLY A 221 -0.85 -3.17 8.95
C GLY A 221 -0.99 -4.67 8.66
N ILE A 222 0.10 -5.34 8.30
CA ILE A 222 0.10 -6.78 7.99
C ILE A 222 -0.15 -7.63 9.24
N PHE A 223 0.30 -7.21 10.42
CA PHE A 223 0.00 -7.89 11.67
C PHE A 223 -1.49 -7.79 12.01
N LYS A 224 -2.10 -6.60 11.82
CA LYS A 224 -3.56 -6.42 11.92
C LYS A 224 -4.31 -7.31 10.91
N LEU A 225 -3.86 -7.37 9.65
CA LEU A 225 -4.40 -8.28 8.63
C LEU A 225 -4.31 -9.73 9.07
N THR A 226 -3.16 -10.15 9.60
CA THR A 226 -2.92 -11.53 10.05
C THR A 226 -3.90 -11.91 11.16
N ALA A 227 -4.11 -11.04 12.15
CA ALA A 227 -5.12 -11.28 13.18
C ALA A 227 -6.53 -11.37 12.59
N ALA A 228 -6.92 -10.43 11.74
CA ALA A 228 -8.25 -10.41 11.14
C ALA A 228 -8.52 -11.65 10.27
N CYS A 229 -7.53 -12.10 9.48
CA CYS A 229 -7.63 -13.34 8.71
C CYS A 229 -7.76 -14.57 9.63
N ALA A 230 -6.96 -14.65 10.69
CA ALA A 230 -6.99 -15.78 11.63
C ALA A 230 -8.36 -15.90 12.34
N LEU A 231 -8.97 -14.77 12.70
CA LEU A 231 -10.29 -14.75 13.35
C LEU A 231 -11.44 -15.17 12.42
N GLN A 232 -11.24 -15.13 11.10
CA GLN A 232 -12.27 -15.45 10.08
C GLN A 232 -12.00 -16.78 9.35
N SER A 233 -10.91 -17.47 9.69
CA SER A 233 -10.43 -18.66 8.99
C SER A 233 -10.65 -19.93 9.81
N THR A 234 -10.62 -21.08 9.14
CA THR A 234 -10.57 -22.38 9.81
C THR A 234 -9.22 -22.61 10.48
N GLU A 235 -9.13 -23.66 11.29
CA GLU A 235 -7.89 -24.07 11.97
C GLU A 235 -6.75 -24.34 10.96
N GLU A 236 -7.04 -25.07 9.87
CA GLU A 236 -6.05 -25.45 8.86
C GLU A 236 -5.51 -24.24 8.10
N ARG A 237 -6.40 -23.31 7.75
CA ARG A 237 -6.02 -22.04 7.11
C ARG A 237 -5.18 -21.20 8.07
N THR A 238 -5.55 -21.14 9.34
CA THR A 238 -4.78 -20.42 10.35
C THR A 238 -3.41 -21.05 10.59
N LYS A 239 -3.30 -22.37 10.48
CA LYS A 239 -2.01 -23.08 10.50
C LYS A 239 -1.11 -22.65 9.35
N LEU A 240 -1.61 -22.62 8.12
CA LEU A 240 -0.86 -22.12 6.95
C LEU A 240 -0.41 -20.67 7.13
N LEU A 241 -1.32 -19.81 7.58
CA LEU A 241 -1.02 -18.40 7.87
C LEU A 241 0.08 -18.27 8.94
N THR A 242 -0.01 -19.05 10.02
CA THR A 242 0.98 -19.08 11.11
C THR A 242 2.35 -19.50 10.59
N GLN A 243 2.44 -20.59 9.83
CA GLN A 243 3.71 -21.07 9.26
C GLN A 243 4.44 -20.01 8.43
N ARG A 244 3.70 -19.17 7.69
CA ARG A 244 4.26 -18.13 6.83
C ARG A 244 4.55 -16.83 7.57
N MET A 245 3.71 -16.43 8.52
CA MET A 245 3.82 -15.15 9.21
C MET A 245 4.68 -15.17 10.47
N LEU A 246 4.81 -16.33 11.13
CA LEU A 246 5.54 -16.45 12.38
C LEU A 246 7.01 -15.96 12.32
N PRO A 247 7.78 -16.16 11.23
CA PRO A 247 9.12 -15.59 11.12
C PRO A 247 9.17 -14.06 11.26
N SER A 248 8.15 -13.37 10.74
CA SER A 248 8.06 -11.91 10.85
C SER A 248 7.61 -11.48 12.25
N LEU A 249 6.60 -12.16 12.81
CA LEU A 249 6.09 -11.90 14.16
C LEU A 249 7.16 -12.16 15.24
N HIS A 250 7.79 -13.32 15.20
CA HIS A 250 8.81 -13.74 16.16
C HIS A 250 10.03 -12.80 16.16
N ARG A 251 10.39 -12.23 15.00
CA ARG A 251 11.43 -11.19 14.92
C ARG A 251 11.08 -9.99 15.80
N GLU A 252 9.83 -9.52 15.74
CA GLU A 252 9.39 -8.35 16.50
C GLU A 252 9.13 -8.67 17.98
N MET A 253 8.62 -9.87 18.30
CA MET A 253 8.51 -10.35 19.68
C MET A 253 9.85 -10.33 20.42
N LEU A 254 10.95 -10.62 19.71
CA LEU A 254 12.32 -10.53 20.23
C LEU A 254 12.88 -9.10 20.28
N GLY A 255 12.09 -8.08 19.94
CA GLY A 255 12.50 -6.68 20.02
C GLY A 255 13.61 -6.31 19.03
N LYS A 256 13.68 -6.96 17.87
CA LYS A 256 14.72 -6.73 16.84
C LYS A 256 14.41 -5.53 15.92
N SER A 257 13.28 -4.84 16.10
CA SER A 257 12.97 -3.62 15.35
C SER A 257 13.82 -2.43 15.81
N SER A 258 14.21 -1.59 14.86
CA SER A 258 14.76 -0.25 15.12
C SER A 258 13.69 0.84 15.22
N ALA A 259 12.49 0.59 14.67
CA ALA A 259 11.36 1.52 14.64
C ALA A 259 10.22 0.97 15.49
N ASP A 260 9.53 1.84 16.23
CA ASP A 260 8.36 1.55 17.08
C ASP A 260 8.47 0.23 17.84
N LYS A 261 9.60 0.04 18.52
CA LYS A 261 9.97 -1.27 19.06
C LYS A 261 8.92 -1.83 20.01
N GLU A 262 8.41 -0.99 20.92
CA GLU A 262 7.46 -1.41 21.95
C GLU A 262 6.10 -1.73 21.34
N ASP A 263 5.55 -0.84 20.50
CA ASP A 263 4.30 -1.07 19.78
C ASP A 263 4.34 -2.35 18.93
N LEU A 264 5.40 -2.54 18.14
CA LEU A 264 5.53 -3.71 17.27
C LEU A 264 5.69 -4.99 18.08
N GLN A 265 6.40 -4.95 19.21
CA GLN A 265 6.57 -6.10 20.09
C GLN A 265 5.24 -6.49 20.73
N ASN A 266 4.46 -5.51 21.21
CA ASN A 266 3.14 -5.73 21.80
C ASN A 266 2.17 -6.29 20.75
N LEU A 267 2.06 -5.62 19.60
CA LEU A 267 1.19 -6.07 18.50
C LEU A 267 1.58 -7.47 18.01
N ALA A 268 2.87 -7.76 17.82
CA ALA A 268 3.29 -9.08 17.39
C ALA A 268 2.94 -10.16 18.43
N SER A 269 3.10 -9.86 19.72
CA SER A 269 2.78 -10.80 20.81
C SER A 269 1.28 -11.07 20.89
N GLU A 270 0.44 -10.03 20.78
CA GLU A 270 -1.02 -10.15 20.72
C GLU A 270 -1.47 -11.02 19.55
N VAL A 271 -0.94 -10.76 18.34
CA VAL A 271 -1.24 -11.56 17.15
C VAL A 271 -0.76 -13.00 17.33
N GLY A 272 0.42 -13.22 17.94
CA GLY A 272 0.91 -14.56 18.26
C GLY A 272 -0.03 -15.34 19.17
N GLU A 273 -0.59 -14.69 20.20
CA GLU A 273 -1.57 -15.32 21.09
C GLU A 273 -2.91 -15.59 20.39
N ILE A 274 -3.35 -14.74 19.46
CA ILE A 274 -4.53 -15.03 18.60
C ILE A 274 -4.28 -16.30 17.79
N LEU A 275 -3.15 -16.39 17.08
CA LEU A 275 -2.81 -17.56 16.27
C LEU A 275 -2.73 -18.83 17.13
N LYS A 276 -2.07 -18.75 18.28
CA LYS A 276 -1.96 -19.86 19.24
C LYS A 276 -3.31 -20.33 19.79
N LYS A 277 -4.25 -19.41 20.03
CA LYS A 277 -5.62 -19.78 20.45
C LYS A 277 -6.37 -20.50 19.33
N GLN A 278 -6.19 -20.10 18.08
CA GLN A 278 -6.89 -20.69 16.92
C GLN A 278 -6.36 -22.08 16.53
N ILE A 279 -5.04 -22.31 16.56
CA ILE A 279 -4.45 -23.61 16.15
C ILE A 279 -4.08 -24.52 17.33
N GLY A 280 -4.28 -24.04 18.55
CA GLY A 280 -3.86 -24.71 19.78
C GLY A 280 -2.38 -24.53 20.14
N ALA A 281 -2.10 -24.58 21.44
CA ALA A 281 -0.77 -24.30 21.98
C ALA A 281 0.31 -25.29 21.53
N LYS A 282 -0.05 -26.58 21.37
CA LYS A 282 0.90 -27.63 20.96
C LYS A 282 1.39 -27.39 19.54
N GLU A 283 0.47 -27.20 18.60
CA GLU A 283 0.80 -26.97 17.19
C GLU A 283 1.58 -25.67 17.00
N TYR A 284 1.16 -24.60 17.67
CA TYR A 284 1.89 -23.34 17.66
C TYR A 284 3.33 -23.48 18.16
N ALA A 285 3.55 -24.24 19.24
CA ALA A 285 4.90 -24.49 19.77
C ALA A 285 5.79 -25.23 18.76
N ILE A 286 5.26 -26.22 18.03
CA ILE A 286 5.99 -26.94 16.99
C ILE A 286 6.45 -25.95 15.89
N ILE A 287 5.53 -25.13 15.38
CA ILE A 287 5.84 -24.15 14.33
C ILE A 287 6.86 -23.10 14.84
N LEU A 288 6.75 -22.69 16.10
CA LEU A 288 7.69 -21.75 16.73
C LEU A 288 9.10 -22.31 16.86
N ILE A 289 9.22 -23.58 17.24
CA ILE A 289 10.51 -24.29 17.31
C ILE A 289 11.13 -24.38 15.92
N GLU A 290 10.37 -24.79 14.92
CA GLU A 290 10.85 -24.85 13.53
C GLU A 290 11.29 -23.48 13.00
N CYS A 291 10.49 -22.44 13.28
CA CYS A 291 10.81 -21.06 12.92
C CYS A 291 12.13 -20.60 13.56
N SER A 292 12.33 -20.90 14.85
CA SER A 292 13.54 -20.56 15.58
C SER A 292 14.76 -21.32 15.05
N LYS A 293 14.60 -22.61 14.74
CA LYS A 293 15.63 -23.44 14.10
C LYS A 293 16.06 -22.87 12.76
N LYS A 294 15.10 -22.60 11.85
CA LYS A 294 15.37 -22.00 10.53
C LYS A 294 16.07 -20.64 10.63
N ALA A 295 15.70 -19.81 11.62
CA ALA A 295 16.35 -18.53 11.85
C ALA A 295 17.81 -18.68 12.32
N ASN A 296 18.08 -19.66 13.18
CA ASN A 296 19.43 -19.97 13.65
C ASN A 296 20.30 -20.55 12.54
N GLU A 297 19.77 -21.49 11.74
CA GLU A 297 20.43 -22.05 10.56
C GLU A 297 20.80 -20.96 9.54
N LYS A 298 19.86 -20.07 9.23
CA LYS A 298 20.12 -18.93 8.33
C LYS A 298 21.20 -18.00 8.88
N THR A 299 21.27 -17.84 10.19
CA THR A 299 22.32 -17.04 10.85
C THR A 299 23.67 -17.74 10.81
N ALA A 300 23.70 -19.05 11.05
CA ALA A 300 24.90 -19.87 10.96
C ALA A 300 25.46 -19.88 9.52
N LYS A 301 24.61 -20.11 8.52
CA LYS A 301 24.98 -20.09 7.10
C LYS A 301 25.58 -18.74 6.69
N ARG A 302 24.99 -17.62 7.13
CA ARG A 302 25.56 -16.27 6.87
C ARG A 302 26.92 -16.06 7.53
N LYS A 303 27.18 -16.67 8.70
CA LYS A 303 28.49 -16.61 9.35
C LYS A 303 29.51 -17.45 8.60
N GLU A 304 29.11 -18.63 8.15
CA GLU A 304 29.92 -19.53 7.33
C GLU A 304 30.28 -18.88 5.99
N GLU A 305 29.30 -18.37 5.23
CA GLU A 305 29.51 -17.64 3.98
C GLU A 305 30.44 -16.42 4.16
N ALA A 306 30.32 -15.72 5.29
CA ALA A 306 31.21 -14.60 5.60
C ALA A 306 32.65 -15.07 5.92
N ALA A 307 32.80 -16.22 6.57
CA ALA A 307 34.09 -16.82 6.88
C ALA A 307 34.77 -17.38 5.62
N THR A 308 34.02 -18.08 4.76
CA THR A 308 34.54 -18.58 3.48
C THR A 308 34.94 -17.43 2.57
N LEU A 309 34.14 -16.37 2.47
CA LEU A 309 34.50 -15.17 1.70
C LEU A 309 35.77 -14.49 2.24
N ALA A 310 35.97 -14.48 3.56
CA ALA A 310 37.18 -13.92 4.16
C ALA A 310 38.44 -14.71 3.79
N VAL A 311 38.30 -16.02 3.54
CA VAL A 311 39.40 -16.90 3.11
C VAL A 311 39.58 -16.85 1.59
N THR A 312 38.51 -16.93 0.80
CA THR A 312 38.58 -17.00 -0.67
C THR A 312 38.83 -15.65 -1.33
N ASN A 313 38.31 -14.55 -0.76
CA ASN A 313 38.52 -13.20 -1.26
C ASN A 313 38.64 -12.15 -0.12
N PRO A 314 39.82 -12.06 0.51
CA PRO A 314 40.04 -11.20 1.67
C PRO A 314 39.87 -9.70 1.38
N GLN A 315 40.10 -9.26 0.13
CA GLN A 315 39.93 -7.85 -0.25
C GLN A 315 38.47 -7.41 -0.21
N VAL A 316 37.56 -8.23 -0.75
CA VAL A 316 36.11 -7.97 -0.72
C VAL A 316 35.59 -8.03 0.71
N ALA A 317 36.04 -8.99 1.52
CA ALA A 317 35.70 -9.09 2.94
C ALA A 317 36.15 -7.86 3.74
N ALA A 318 37.38 -7.37 3.50
CA ALA A 318 37.91 -6.16 4.12
C ALA A 318 37.13 -4.91 3.71
N GLN A 319 36.74 -4.78 2.44
CA GLN A 319 35.92 -3.67 1.95
C GLN A 319 34.52 -3.69 2.58
N ALA A 320 33.89 -4.86 2.68
CA ALA A 320 32.59 -5.01 3.36
C ALA A 320 32.69 -4.67 4.85
N LYS A 321 33.80 -5.04 5.50
CA LYS A 321 34.08 -4.69 6.90
C LYS A 321 34.23 -3.17 7.07
N ARG A 322 35.00 -2.49 6.21
CA ARG A 322 35.13 -1.01 6.20
C ARG A 322 33.76 -0.33 6.07
N ARG A 323 32.96 -0.72 5.07
CA ARG A 323 31.59 -0.20 4.87
C ARG A 323 30.69 -0.40 6.09
N ARG A 324 30.80 -1.53 6.79
CA ARG A 324 30.04 -1.77 8.04
C ARG A 324 30.50 -0.86 9.17
N HIS A 325 31.80 -0.60 9.31
CA HIS A 325 32.32 0.32 10.32
C HIS A 325 31.89 1.76 10.04
N GLU A 326 31.95 2.20 8.78
CA GLU A 326 31.46 3.52 8.34
C GLU A 326 29.98 3.70 8.67
N LYS A 327 29.11 2.75 8.28
CA LYS A 327 27.67 2.80 8.63
C LYS A 327 27.41 2.80 10.14
N LYS A 328 28.20 2.05 10.92
CA LYS A 328 28.08 2.05 12.39
C LYS A 328 28.49 3.40 12.98
N ALA A 329 29.56 4.02 12.47
CA ALA A 329 30.01 5.33 12.91
C ALA A 329 28.96 6.40 12.56
N GLU A 330 28.40 6.36 11.34
CA GLU A 330 27.35 7.27 10.90
C GLU A 330 26.09 7.13 11.75
N ASN A 331 25.61 5.91 12.01
CA ASN A 331 24.45 5.68 12.87
C ASN A 331 24.68 6.14 14.31
N ARG A 332 25.89 5.94 14.86
CA ARG A 332 26.24 6.48 16.19
C ARG A 332 26.22 8.00 16.19
N LYS A 333 26.76 8.63 15.13
CA LYS A 333 26.73 10.09 14.95
C LYS A 333 25.29 10.61 14.89
N ARG A 334 24.41 9.98 14.09
CA ARG A 334 22.98 10.33 13.99
C ARG A 334 22.27 10.23 15.34
N LYS A 335 22.38 9.11 16.05
CA LYS A 335 21.79 8.94 17.39
C LYS A 335 22.29 9.97 18.41
N LEU A 336 23.56 10.32 18.33
CA LEU A 336 24.18 11.30 19.22
C LEU A 336 23.73 12.73 18.89
N ASP A 337 23.48 13.00 17.62
CA ASP A 337 22.94 14.27 17.12
C ASP A 337 21.43 14.39 17.47
N GLU A 338 20.66 13.30 17.43
CA GLU A 338 19.27 13.22 17.94
C GLU A 338 19.20 13.50 19.45
N LEU A 339 20.06 12.85 20.25
CA LEU A 339 20.09 13.05 21.71
C LEU A 339 20.66 14.41 22.11
N LYS A 340 21.51 15.02 21.27
CA LYS A 340 22.22 16.28 21.57
C LYS A 340 22.14 17.24 20.38
N PRO A 341 20.97 17.84 20.11
CA PRO A 341 20.75 18.69 18.93
C PRO A 341 21.69 19.90 18.86
N TYR A 342 22.17 20.40 20.00
CA TYR A 342 23.18 21.48 20.06
C TYR A 342 24.48 21.12 19.30
N ARG A 343 24.81 19.84 19.14
CA ARG A 343 25.99 19.40 18.39
C ARG A 343 25.87 19.69 16.90
N ILE A 344 24.66 19.63 16.35
CA ILE A 344 24.37 19.98 14.96
C ILE A 344 24.56 21.48 14.78
N ALA A 345 23.95 22.28 15.66
CA ALA A 345 24.08 23.74 15.65
C ALA A 345 25.55 24.19 15.76
N LYS A 346 26.33 23.57 16.66
CA LYS A 346 27.78 23.87 16.82
C LYS A 346 28.62 23.47 15.60
N ARG A 347 28.25 22.40 14.88
CA ARG A 347 28.93 22.06 13.61
C ARG A 347 28.60 23.06 12.51
N LYS A 348 27.32 23.45 12.37
CA LYS A 348 26.90 24.48 11.41
C LYS A 348 27.61 25.80 11.65
N ALA A 349 27.61 26.28 12.90
CA ALA A 349 28.33 27.51 13.25
C ALA A 349 29.83 27.43 12.92
N ARG A 350 30.48 26.27 13.08
CA ARG A 350 31.90 26.09 12.71
C ARG A 350 32.12 26.06 11.21
N THR A 351 31.23 25.47 10.43
CA THR A 351 31.31 25.51 8.96
C THR A 351 31.07 26.92 8.44
N ASP A 352 30.13 27.66 9.03
CA ASP A 352 29.83 29.04 8.64
C ASP A 352 31.01 29.98 8.95
N ILE A 353 31.67 29.78 10.10
CA ILE A 353 32.90 30.52 10.44
C ILE A 353 34.02 30.19 9.46
N ARG A 354 34.18 28.92 9.09
CA ARG A 354 35.24 28.49 8.16
C ARG A 354 35.02 29.04 6.75
N GLN A 355 33.78 28.99 6.24
CA GLN A 355 33.44 29.61 4.96
C GLN A 355 33.72 31.11 4.98
N LYS A 356 33.36 31.82 6.04
CA LYS A 356 33.67 33.26 6.16
C LYS A 356 35.17 33.58 6.20
N MET A 357 36.00 32.65 6.70
CA MET A 357 37.46 32.82 6.68
C MET A 357 38.02 32.51 5.28
N ASP A 358 37.54 31.45 4.64
CA ASP A 358 37.94 31.11 3.27
C ASP A 358 37.51 32.21 2.27
N ASP A 359 36.33 32.83 2.46
CA ASP A 359 35.84 33.96 1.66
C ASP A 359 36.62 35.27 1.96
N ALA A 360 37.10 35.46 3.19
CA ALA A 360 37.91 36.62 3.57
C ALA A 360 39.35 36.51 3.03
N ASP A 361 39.91 35.30 3.01
CA ASP A 361 41.22 35.04 2.39
C ASP A 361 41.14 35.17 0.86
N ALA A 362 40.01 34.83 0.22
CA ALA A 362 39.80 35.03 -1.21
C ALA A 362 39.74 36.52 -1.60
N ASN A 363 39.08 37.36 -0.79
CA ASN A 363 39.02 38.81 -1.02
C ASN A 363 40.34 39.54 -0.69
N PHE A 364 41.30 38.89 -0.02
CA PHE A 364 42.61 39.48 0.25
C PHE A 364 43.57 39.35 -0.94
N PHE A 365 43.27 38.49 -1.93
CA PHE A 365 44.10 38.32 -3.12
C PHE A 365 43.63 39.14 -4.34
N ASP A 366 42.46 39.77 -4.31
CA ASP A 366 41.92 40.57 -5.42
C ASP A 366 42.20 42.09 -5.29
N ASP A 367 42.67 42.58 -4.13
CA ASP A 367 42.94 44.02 -3.91
C ASP A 367 44.39 44.46 -4.22
N ASP A 368 45.31 43.52 -4.55
CA ASP A 368 46.74 43.83 -4.82
C ASP A 368 47.11 43.89 -6.32
N GLU A 369 46.15 43.74 -7.26
CA GLU A 369 46.42 43.81 -8.72
C GLU A 369 45.96 45.13 -9.41
N GLU A 370 45.41 46.11 -8.66
CA GLU A 370 45.06 47.44 -9.20
C GLU A 370 46.04 48.56 -8.77
N GLU A 371 47.36 48.37 -8.92
CA GLU A 371 48.30 49.50 -8.92
C GLU A 371 49.62 49.06 -9.57
N VAL A 372 49.74 49.19 -10.91
CA VAL A 372 50.92 49.68 -11.67
C VAL A 372 50.58 49.57 -13.19
N GLU A 373 50.03 50.65 -13.77
CA GLU A 373 50.32 51.03 -15.17
C GLU A 373 50.37 52.57 -15.23
N GLU A 374 51.59 53.12 -15.08
CA GLU A 374 52.01 54.41 -15.66
C GLU A 374 53.32 54.21 -16.43
#